data_AF-A0A5J4NC59-F1
#
_entry.id   AF-A0A5J4NC59-F1
#
_cell.length_a   1.000
_cell.length_b   1.000
_cell.length_c   1.000
_cell.angle_alpha   90.00
_cell.angle_beta   90.00
_cell.angle_gamma   90.00
#
_symmetry.space_group_name_H-M   'P 1'
#
loop_
_entity.id
_entity.type
_entity.pdbx_description
1 polymer ?
#
loop_
_entity_poly.entity_id
_entity_poly.type
_entity_poly.pdbx_seq_one_letter_code
_entity_poly.pdbx_strand_id
1 'polypeptide(L)'
;ITMKEEDRLAAVIERIENEVSIVPRGAYLRLASGQVVRNKSFEGLTVAEASKALSYFHFRPPIHLPHKPLADRAKMDKAIDFLDTIEDDNPNAVSGSENHILTSHVYSNFTVFFDLHAHTGCWAIQFERGSRLVLVKSLLWLGYVHYNLPGTNKYGSIYVGTGEYNIDLPFML
;
A
#
# COMPACT_ATOMS: atom_id res chain seq x y z
N ILE A 1 4.24 -32.96 -9.00
CA ILE A 1 4.69 -32.17 -7.84
C ILE A 1 3.44 -31.88 -7.02
N THR A 2 3.34 -32.45 -5.81
CA THR A 2 2.20 -32.22 -4.93
C THR A 2 2.51 -30.98 -4.09
N MET A 3 1.71 -29.92 -4.25
CA MET A 3 1.84 -28.70 -3.46
C MET A 3 1.43 -28.99 -2.01
N LYS A 4 2.26 -28.61 -1.05
CA LYS A 4 1.92 -28.72 0.37
C LYS A 4 1.22 -27.46 0.86
N GLU A 5 0.49 -27.59 1.96
CA GLU A 5 -0.18 -26.46 2.60
C GLU A 5 0.81 -25.37 3.01
N GLU A 6 1.97 -25.75 3.57
CA GLU A 6 2.99 -24.80 3.97
C GLU A 6 3.51 -23.96 2.78
N ASP A 7 3.67 -24.57 1.61
CA ASP A 7 4.14 -23.89 0.39
C ASP A 7 3.07 -22.94 -0.15
N ARG A 8 1.80 -23.35 -0.10
CA ARG A 8 0.67 -22.48 -0.49
C ARG A 8 0.59 -21.26 0.43
N LEU A 9 0.68 -21.47 1.74
CA LEU A 9 0.59 -20.38 2.71
C LEU A 9 1.77 -19.41 2.55
N ALA A 10 2.99 -19.91 2.37
CA ALA A 10 4.16 -19.07 2.13
C ALA A 10 3.98 -18.20 0.88
N ALA A 11 3.46 -18.76 -0.21
CA ALA A 11 3.19 -18.01 -1.44
C ALA A 11 2.11 -16.92 -1.24
N VAL A 12 1.07 -17.19 -0.44
CA VAL A 12 0.06 -16.18 -0.10
C VAL A 12 0.65 -15.05 0.74
N ILE A 13 1.46 -15.37 1.75
CA ILE A 13 2.14 -14.36 2.58
C ILE A 13 3.07 -13.51 1.73
N GLU A 14 3.91 -14.13 0.89
CA GLU A 14 4.81 -13.41 -0.03
C GLU A 14 4.04 -12.48 -0.97
N ARG A 15 2.89 -12.93 -1.49
CA ARG A 15 2.04 -12.10 -2.33
C ARG A 15 1.48 -10.89 -1.58
N ILE A 16 0.96 -11.10 -0.36
CA ILE A 16 0.46 -10.01 0.49
C ILE A 16 1.60 -9.03 0.79
N GLU A 17 2.75 -9.50 1.25
CA GLU A 17 3.89 -8.64 1.58
C GLU A 17 4.33 -7.81 0.37
N ASN A 18 4.40 -8.41 -0.81
CA ASN A 18 4.73 -7.68 -2.03
C ASN A 18 3.66 -6.65 -2.42
N GLU A 19 2.38 -6.94 -2.26
CA GLU A 19 1.31 -6.06 -2.74
C GLU A 19 0.93 -4.94 -1.76
N VAL A 20 1.11 -5.14 -0.44
CA VAL A 20 0.63 -4.15 0.54
C VAL A 20 1.65 -3.65 1.54
N SER A 21 2.84 -4.27 1.66
CA SER A 21 3.85 -3.74 2.58
C SER A 21 4.28 -2.35 2.14
N ILE A 22 4.00 -1.34 2.96
CA ILE A 22 4.28 0.07 2.65
C ILE A 22 5.01 0.77 3.78
N VAL A 23 5.74 1.83 3.41
CA VAL A 23 6.51 2.69 4.31
C VAL A 23 6.29 4.17 3.99
N PRO A 24 6.44 5.08 4.97
CA PRO A 24 6.38 6.51 4.71
C PRO A 24 7.55 7.00 3.84
N ARG A 25 7.29 7.98 2.97
CA ARG A 25 8.29 8.68 2.18
C ARG A 25 9.38 9.27 3.07
N GLY A 26 10.64 9.00 2.73
CA GLY A 26 11.80 9.46 3.47
C GLY A 26 12.18 8.61 4.70
N ALA A 27 11.41 7.58 5.07
CA ALA A 27 11.78 6.67 6.17
C ALA A 27 13.00 5.78 5.84
N TYR A 28 13.27 5.59 4.55
CA TYR A 28 14.43 4.85 4.04
C TYR A 28 15.19 5.68 3.01
N LEU A 29 16.49 5.41 2.89
CA LEU A 29 17.39 6.01 1.92
C LEU A 29 18.02 4.92 1.07
N ARG A 30 18.16 5.19 -0.23
CA ARG A 30 19.02 4.43 -1.12
C ARG A 30 20.37 5.13 -1.25
N LEU A 31 21.43 4.46 -0.79
CA LEU A 31 22.80 4.95 -0.91
C LEU A 31 23.31 4.83 -2.36
N ALA A 32 24.38 5.53 -2.68
CA ALA A 32 25.04 5.42 -3.99
C ALA A 32 25.54 4.00 -4.29
N SER A 33 25.83 3.20 -3.25
CA SER A 33 26.14 1.78 -3.36
C SER A 33 24.95 0.90 -3.78
N GLY A 34 23.74 1.46 -3.80
CA GLY A 34 22.48 0.75 -4.03
C GLY A 34 21.86 0.15 -2.77
N GLN A 35 22.57 0.17 -1.63
CA GLN A 35 22.05 -0.31 -0.35
C GLN A 35 20.89 0.56 0.15
N VAL A 36 19.83 -0.10 0.63
CA VAL A 36 18.71 0.57 1.29
C VAL A 36 18.93 0.54 2.81
N VAL A 37 18.89 1.71 3.43
CA VAL A 37 19.10 1.88 4.87
C VAL A 37 17.99 2.71 5.49
N ARG A 38 17.69 2.51 6.78
CA ARG A 38 16.77 3.41 7.50
C ARG A 38 17.33 4.81 7.58
N ASN A 39 16.49 5.80 7.31
CA ASN A 39 16.84 7.20 7.45
C ASN A 39 16.78 7.62 8.93
N LYS A 40 17.94 7.85 9.56
CA LYS A 40 17.98 8.29 10.96
C LYS A 40 17.46 9.71 11.18
N SER A 41 17.42 10.52 10.11
CA SER A 41 16.91 11.90 10.14
C SER A 41 15.41 11.98 9.83
N PHE A 42 14.74 10.84 9.62
CA PHE A 42 13.30 10.84 9.41
C PHE A 42 12.57 11.12 10.73
N GLU A 43 11.89 12.25 10.80
CA GLU A 43 11.12 12.68 11.96
C GLU A 43 9.63 12.37 11.84
N GLY A 44 9.20 11.76 10.74
CA GLY A 44 7.79 11.48 10.45
C GLY A 44 7.24 12.36 9.33
N LEU A 45 6.10 11.95 8.79
CA LEU A 45 5.33 12.78 7.87
C LEU A 45 4.62 13.88 8.65
N THR A 46 4.50 15.07 8.07
CA THR A 46 3.55 16.08 8.56
C THR A 46 2.11 15.59 8.34
N VAL A 47 1.14 16.20 9.03
CA VAL A 47 -0.28 15.89 8.83
C VAL A 47 -0.71 16.10 7.36
N ALA A 48 -0.18 17.14 6.72
CA ALA A 48 -0.50 17.47 5.33
C ALA A 48 0.17 16.53 4.31
N GLU A 49 1.33 15.95 4.63
CA GLU A 49 1.94 14.90 3.82
C GLU A 49 1.22 13.56 4.03
N ALA A 50 0.87 13.24 5.27
CA ALA A 50 0.23 11.98 5.63
C ALA A 50 -1.16 11.80 4.98
N SER A 51 -1.80 12.88 4.52
CA SER A 51 -3.07 12.82 3.79
C SER A 51 -2.92 12.44 2.32
N LYS A 52 -1.70 12.34 1.82
CA LYS A 52 -1.41 12.13 0.40
C LYS A 52 -0.90 10.72 0.15
N ALA A 53 -1.49 10.04 -0.83
CA ALA A 53 -1.05 8.73 -1.30
C ALA A 53 0.44 8.73 -1.72
N LEU A 54 0.91 9.81 -2.36
CA LEU A 54 2.30 9.97 -2.79
C LEU A 54 3.33 9.91 -1.63
N SER A 55 2.89 10.06 -0.39
CA SER A 55 3.74 9.99 0.81
C SER A 55 3.96 8.57 1.32
N TYR A 56 3.43 7.56 0.65
CA TYR A 56 3.58 6.15 1.02
C TYR A 56 4.10 5.33 -0.16
N PHE A 57 5.10 4.49 0.12
CA PHE A 57 5.80 3.70 -0.87
C PHE A 57 5.73 2.21 -0.57
N HIS A 58 5.62 1.40 -1.63
CA HIS A 58 5.75 -0.05 -1.56
C HIS A 58 7.15 -0.45 -1.11
N PHE A 59 7.25 -1.27 -0.07
CA PHE A 59 8.52 -1.71 0.52
C PHE A 59 9.05 -3.00 -0.12
N ARG A 60 9.27 -2.93 -1.43
CA ARG A 60 9.80 -4.00 -2.29
C ARG A 60 10.57 -3.38 -3.46
N PRO A 61 11.27 -4.15 -4.31
CA PRO A 61 11.87 -3.61 -5.53
C PRO A 61 10.81 -2.88 -6.40
N PRO A 62 11.15 -1.72 -6.97
CA PRO A 62 10.20 -0.94 -7.76
C PRO A 62 9.92 -1.62 -9.10
N ILE A 63 8.64 -1.78 -9.42
CA ILE A 63 8.12 -2.31 -10.68
C ILE A 63 7.81 -1.17 -11.65
N HIS A 64 7.17 -0.09 -11.19
CA HIS A 64 6.69 0.98 -12.08
C HIS A 64 7.72 2.10 -12.29
N LEU A 65 8.51 2.44 -11.26
CA LEU A 65 9.51 3.51 -11.30
C LEU A 65 10.49 3.43 -12.49
N PRO A 66 11.02 2.24 -12.88
CA PRO A 66 11.92 2.13 -14.03
C PRO A 66 11.26 2.54 -15.35
N HIS A 67 9.96 2.35 -15.46
CA HIS A 67 9.15 2.63 -16.65
C HIS A 67 8.58 4.06 -16.68
N LYS A 68 8.73 4.84 -15.60
CA LYS A 68 8.30 6.24 -15.59
C LYS A 68 9.09 7.08 -16.59
N PRO A 69 8.47 8.09 -17.24
CA PRO A 69 9.15 8.99 -18.16
C PRO A 69 10.38 9.66 -17.53
N LEU A 70 11.43 9.88 -18.32
CA LEU A 70 12.67 10.51 -17.85
C LEU A 70 12.44 11.90 -17.25
N ALA A 71 11.50 12.67 -17.81
CA ALA A 71 11.17 14.01 -17.35
C ALA A 71 10.61 14.01 -15.91
N ASP A 72 9.83 12.98 -15.55
CA ASP A 72 9.26 12.84 -14.21
C ASP A 72 10.32 12.34 -13.23
N ARG A 73 11.12 11.37 -13.67
CA ARG A 73 12.26 10.85 -12.89
C ARG A 73 13.32 11.92 -12.62
N ALA A 74 13.45 12.93 -13.48
CA ALA A 74 14.38 14.04 -13.29
C ALA A 74 13.98 14.99 -12.15
N LYS A 75 12.70 15.01 -11.74
CA LYS A 75 12.19 15.82 -10.63
C LYS A 75 12.30 15.11 -9.28
N MET A 76 12.54 13.80 -9.28
CA MET A 76 12.57 12.95 -8.09
C MET A 76 13.93 13.02 -7.39
N ASP A 77 13.91 12.95 -6.06
CA ASP A 77 15.14 12.76 -5.29
C ASP A 77 15.47 11.27 -5.26
N LYS A 78 16.52 10.87 -5.98
CA LYS A 78 16.91 9.46 -6.15
C LYS A 78 17.25 8.74 -4.83
N ALA A 79 17.55 9.47 -3.76
CA ALA A 79 17.87 8.87 -2.46
C ALA A 79 16.60 8.49 -1.67
N ILE A 80 15.52 9.27 -1.80
CA ILE A 80 14.26 9.05 -1.07
C ILE A 80 13.12 8.52 -1.94
N ASP A 81 13.08 8.87 -3.22
CA ASP A 81 12.03 8.52 -4.21
C ASP A 81 12.50 7.36 -5.10
N PHE A 82 12.97 6.27 -4.47
CA PHE A 82 13.51 5.09 -5.16
C PHE A 82 12.56 3.89 -5.19
N LEU A 83 11.35 4.04 -4.63
CA LEU A 83 10.32 3.02 -4.53
C LEU A 83 9.05 3.44 -5.29
N ASP A 84 8.15 2.50 -5.58
CA ASP A 84 6.85 2.79 -6.18
C ASP A 84 5.91 3.43 -5.15
N THR A 85 5.10 4.40 -5.58
CA THR A 85 4.11 5.06 -4.74
C THR A 85 2.78 4.34 -4.82
N ILE A 86 1.99 4.36 -3.74
CA ILE A 86 0.62 3.82 -3.76
C ILE A 86 -0.35 4.70 -4.56
N GLU A 87 0.05 5.95 -4.88
CA GLU A 87 -0.73 6.85 -5.71
C GLU A 87 -0.90 6.31 -7.14
N ASP A 88 0.09 5.57 -7.63
CA ASP A 88 0.07 4.97 -8.96
C ASP A 88 -0.75 3.66 -9.03
N ASP A 89 -1.29 3.17 -7.91
CA ASP A 89 -2.00 1.89 -7.86
C ASP A 89 -3.40 1.99 -8.48
N ASN A 90 -3.57 1.37 -9.64
CA ASN A 90 -4.82 1.38 -10.39
C ASN A 90 -5.73 0.19 -9.99
N PRO A 91 -7.00 0.43 -9.59
CA PRO A 91 -7.93 -0.65 -9.27
C PRO A 91 -8.22 -1.56 -10.48
N ASN A 92 -8.14 -1.06 -11.72
CA ASN A 92 -8.52 -1.81 -12.92
C ASN A 92 -7.46 -2.81 -13.43
N ALA A 93 -6.22 -2.73 -12.94
CA ALA A 93 -5.13 -3.63 -13.36
C ALA A 93 -5.37 -5.09 -12.97
N VAL A 94 -6.39 -5.35 -12.15
CA VAL A 94 -6.80 -6.66 -11.64
C VAL A 94 -7.60 -7.49 -12.65
N SER A 95 -8.10 -6.89 -13.73
CA SER A 95 -8.93 -7.59 -14.73
C SER A 95 -8.14 -8.42 -15.77
N GLY A 96 -6.86 -8.70 -15.50
CA GLY A 96 -5.90 -9.26 -16.46
C GLY A 96 -5.63 -10.77 -16.40
N SER A 97 -6.44 -11.59 -15.73
CA SER A 97 -6.32 -13.05 -15.85
C SER A 97 -7.68 -13.76 -15.75
N GLU A 98 -8.19 -14.14 -16.92
CA GLU A 98 -9.07 -15.28 -17.23
C GLU A 98 -10.22 -15.66 -16.25
N ASN A 99 -11.45 -15.35 -16.69
CA ASN A 99 -12.71 -16.11 -16.57
C ASN A 99 -12.97 -16.98 -15.30
N HIS A 100 -14.04 -16.66 -14.55
CA HIS A 100 -15.34 -17.38 -14.54
C HIS A 100 -16.08 -17.21 -13.19
N ILE A 101 -17.18 -16.43 -13.23
CA ILE A 101 -18.48 -16.51 -12.52
C ILE A 101 -18.57 -17.02 -11.04
N LEU A 102 -19.38 -16.26 -10.27
CA LEU A 102 -19.95 -16.50 -8.93
C LEU A 102 -18.98 -16.12 -7.80
N THR A 103 -19.31 -15.19 -6.91
CA THR A 103 -20.50 -15.22 -6.07
C THR A 103 -20.94 -13.83 -5.61
N SER A 104 -22.16 -13.45 -5.98
CA SER A 104 -23.02 -12.66 -5.09
C SER A 104 -23.31 -13.48 -3.83
N HIS A 105 -23.53 -12.81 -2.70
CA HIS A 105 -23.96 -13.33 -1.38
C HIS A 105 -22.91 -13.45 -0.26
N VAL A 106 -22.11 -12.41 0.01
CA VAL A 106 -21.76 -12.06 1.41
C VAL A 106 -21.61 -10.54 1.57
N TYR A 107 -22.71 -9.80 1.43
CA TYR A 107 -22.79 -8.44 1.99
C TYR A 107 -23.97 -8.38 2.94
N SER A 108 -23.73 -8.84 4.16
CA SER A 108 -24.59 -8.53 5.29
C SER A 108 -23.69 -8.37 6.50
N ASN A 109 -23.63 -7.14 7.03
CA ASN A 109 -23.00 -6.71 8.28
C ASN A 109 -21.58 -6.12 8.22
N PHE A 110 -21.19 -5.45 7.14
CA PHE A 110 -20.19 -4.40 7.24
C PHE A 110 -20.77 -3.11 6.71
N THR A 111 -21.27 -2.27 7.61
CA THR A 111 -21.61 -0.88 7.30
C THR A 111 -20.31 -0.20 6.89
N VAL A 112 -20.02 -0.16 5.59
CA VAL A 112 -19.05 0.77 5.02
C VAL A 112 -19.70 2.14 5.16
N PHE A 113 -19.45 2.77 6.32
CA PHE A 113 -19.77 4.18 6.50
C PHE A 113 -18.93 4.92 5.46
N PHE A 114 -19.59 5.37 4.38
CA PHE A 114 -19.04 6.26 3.36
C PHE A 114 -18.73 7.61 4.03
N ASP A 115 -17.66 7.66 4.83
CA ASP A 115 -17.14 8.91 5.37
C ASP A 115 -16.15 9.50 4.38
N LEU A 116 -16.51 10.68 3.91
CA LEU A 116 -15.82 11.68 3.07
C LEU A 116 -14.30 11.80 3.31
N HIS A 117 -13.54 10.76 3.02
CA HIS A 117 -12.08 10.74 3.02
C HIS A 117 -11.61 10.40 1.61
N ALA A 118 -10.61 11.12 1.12
CA ALA A 118 -10.14 11.01 -0.26
C ALA A 118 -9.68 9.56 -0.57
N HIS A 119 -10.54 8.80 -1.25
CA HIS A 119 -10.15 7.53 -1.85
C HIS A 119 -9.22 7.82 -3.01
N THR A 120 -8.01 7.25 -2.98
CA THR A 120 -7.03 7.35 -4.06
C THR A 120 -6.81 5.93 -4.57
N GLY A 121 -7.60 5.51 -5.55
CA GLY A 121 -7.50 4.18 -6.15
C GLY A 121 -7.72 3.03 -5.15
N CYS A 122 -6.72 2.16 -5.00
CA CYS A 122 -6.79 0.92 -4.21
C CYS A 122 -6.65 1.09 -2.69
N TRP A 123 -6.55 2.33 -2.21
CA TRP A 123 -6.18 2.64 -0.83
C TRP A 123 -7.12 3.67 -0.20
N ALA A 124 -7.38 3.49 1.09
CA ALA A 124 -8.12 4.44 1.91
C ALA A 124 -7.21 5.04 3.00
N ILE A 125 -7.12 6.37 3.04
CA ILE A 125 -6.37 7.11 4.07
C ILE A 125 -7.37 7.72 5.05
N GLN A 126 -7.23 7.39 6.34
CA GLN A 126 -8.14 7.81 7.40
C GLN A 126 -7.37 8.48 8.53
N PHE A 127 -7.89 9.60 9.02
CA PHE A 127 -7.32 10.34 10.16
C PHE A 127 -8.11 10.03 11.43
N GLU A 128 -7.37 9.78 12.51
CA GLU A 128 -7.93 9.40 13.80
C GLU A 128 -7.37 10.28 14.92
N ARG A 129 -8.14 10.41 16.01
CA ARG A 129 -7.70 11.06 17.27
C ARG A 129 -7.23 12.52 17.11
N GLY A 130 -7.86 13.29 16.22
CA GLY A 130 -7.47 14.67 15.92
C GLY A 130 -6.17 14.75 15.12
N SER A 131 -6.06 13.92 14.08
CA SER A 131 -4.91 13.84 13.16
C SER A 131 -3.59 13.40 13.78
N ARG A 132 -3.64 12.77 14.96
CA ARG A 132 -2.44 12.20 15.62
C ARG A 132 -2.12 10.78 15.16
N LEU A 133 -3.07 10.13 14.50
CA LEU A 133 -2.93 8.81 13.93
C LEU A 133 -3.49 8.84 12.51
N VAL A 134 -2.72 8.32 11.57
CA VAL A 134 -3.17 8.09 10.20
C VAL A 134 -3.15 6.60 9.94
N LEU A 135 -4.23 6.10 9.36
CA LEU A 135 -4.39 4.73 8.93
C LEU A 135 -4.47 4.71 7.41
N VAL A 136 -3.64 3.88 6.79
CA VAL A 136 -3.69 3.60 5.35
C VAL A 136 -4.12 2.15 5.19
N LYS A 137 -5.30 1.95 4.64
CA LYS A 137 -5.95 0.64 4.50
C LYS A 137 -5.95 0.20 3.05
N SER A 138 -5.61 -1.06 2.81
CA SER A 138 -5.79 -1.65 1.48
C SER A 138 -7.26 -1.96 1.25
N LEU A 139 -7.77 -1.61 0.06
CA LEU A 139 -9.10 -2.01 -0.38
C LEU A 139 -9.08 -3.34 -1.16
N LEU A 140 -7.90 -3.79 -1.59
CA LEU A 140 -7.67 -5.07 -2.26
C LEU A 140 -7.43 -6.20 -1.27
N TRP A 141 -6.60 -5.97 -0.24
CA TRP A 141 -6.34 -6.94 0.82
C TRP A 141 -7.04 -6.51 2.09
N LEU A 142 -8.31 -6.92 2.21
CA LEU A 142 -9.11 -6.64 3.38
C LEU A 142 -8.42 -7.20 4.64
N GLY A 143 -8.23 -6.35 5.63
CA GLY A 143 -7.49 -6.69 6.85
C GLY A 143 -6.06 -6.13 6.91
N TYR A 144 -5.53 -5.55 5.82
CA TYR A 144 -4.27 -4.80 5.88
C TYR A 144 -4.48 -3.37 6.36
N VAL A 145 -3.69 -2.98 7.37
CA VAL A 145 -3.65 -1.62 7.89
C VAL A 145 -2.20 -1.21 8.13
N HIS A 146 -1.76 -0.14 7.48
CA HIS A 146 -0.58 0.62 7.87
C HIS A 146 -0.98 1.76 8.80
N TYR A 147 -0.17 2.06 9.80
CA TYR A 147 -0.35 3.19 10.68
C TYR A 147 0.92 4.03 10.76
N ASN A 148 0.76 5.34 10.89
CA ASN A 148 1.84 6.26 11.24
C ASN A 148 1.32 7.37 12.16
N LEU A 149 2.20 7.84 13.04
CA LEU A 149 1.93 8.98 13.91
C LEU A 149 2.60 10.22 13.31
N PRO A 150 1.85 11.17 12.72
CA PRO A 150 2.43 12.36 12.10
C PRO A 150 3.33 13.15 13.06
N GLY A 151 4.45 13.66 12.53
CA GLY A 151 5.49 14.33 13.32
C GLY A 151 6.31 13.41 14.23
N THR A 152 6.20 12.09 14.05
CA THR A 152 7.09 11.13 14.70
C THR A 152 7.57 10.06 13.72
N ASN A 153 8.70 9.43 14.02
CA ASN A 153 9.21 8.29 13.26
C ASN A 153 8.50 6.95 13.59
N LYS A 154 7.35 6.99 14.26
CA LYS A 154 6.60 5.79 14.66
C LYS A 154 5.58 5.44 13.58
N TYR A 155 5.80 4.31 12.93
CA TYR A 155 4.90 3.71 11.96
C TYR A 155 5.02 2.19 11.99
N GLY A 156 4.08 1.50 11.38
CA GLY A 156 4.07 0.05 11.25
C GLY A 156 2.89 -0.42 10.43
N SER A 157 2.79 -1.72 10.22
CA SER A 157 1.66 -2.32 9.52
C SER A 157 1.31 -3.67 10.11
N ILE A 158 0.08 -4.08 9.88
CA ILE A 158 -0.42 -5.39 10.26
C ILE A 158 -1.41 -5.88 9.20
N TYR A 159 -1.36 -7.16 8.91
CA TYR A 159 -2.40 -7.86 8.17
C TYR A 159 -3.10 -8.84 9.11
N VAL A 160 -4.42 -8.75 9.21
CA VAL A 160 -5.25 -9.75 9.87
C VAL A 160 -6.44 -10.05 8.97
N GLY A 161 -6.43 -11.22 8.32
CA GLY A 161 -7.46 -11.60 7.36
C GLY A 161 -7.32 -13.04 6.88
N THR A 162 -8.17 -13.42 5.92
CA THR A 162 -8.29 -14.78 5.37
C THR A 162 -7.26 -15.10 4.28
N GLY A 163 -6.48 -14.11 3.82
CA GLY A 163 -5.61 -14.24 2.65
C GLY A 163 -6.38 -14.16 1.33
N GLU A 164 -7.62 -13.67 1.35
CA GLU A 164 -8.45 -13.50 0.16
C GLU A 164 -8.23 -12.11 -0.46
N TYR A 165 -8.08 -12.12 -1.78
CA TYR A 165 -7.93 -10.92 -2.59
C TYR A 165 -9.30 -10.39 -3.02
N ASN A 166 -9.54 -9.10 -2.84
CA ASN A 166 -10.80 -8.45 -3.24
C ASN A 166 -10.78 -8.12 -4.74
N ILE A 167 -11.09 -9.13 -5.57
CA ILE A 167 -11.25 -9.03 -7.04
C ILE A 167 -12.34 -8.02 -7.41
N ASP A 168 -13.25 -7.77 -6.48
CA ASP A 168 -14.48 -7.03 -6.68
C ASP A 168 -14.32 -5.51 -6.59
N LEU A 169 -13.15 -5.04 -6.16
CA LEU A 169 -12.86 -3.62 -6.01
C LEU A 169 -13.17 -2.73 -7.23
N PRO A 170 -12.88 -3.14 -8.49
CA PRO A 170 -13.13 -2.30 -9.67
C PRO A 170 -14.59 -1.92 -9.90
N PHE A 171 -15.54 -2.68 -9.34
CA PHE A 171 -16.97 -2.37 -9.47
C PHE A 171 -17.57 -1.72 -8.23
N MET A 172 -16.78 -1.52 -7.17
CA MET A 172 -17.18 -0.83 -5.94
C MET A 172 -16.87 0.67 -5.95
N LEU A 173 -15.96 1.11 -6.81
CA LEU A 173 -15.50 2.50 -6.97
C LEU A 173 -16.21 3.18 -8.14
#